data_AF-A0A6J8D5T3-F1
#
_entry.id   AF-A0A6J8D5T3-F1
#
_cell.length_a   1.000
_cell.length_b   1.000
_cell.length_c   1.000
_cell.angle_alpha   90.00
_cell.angle_beta   90.00
_cell.angle_gamma   90.00
#
_symmetry.space_group_name_H-M   'P 1'
#
loop_
_entity.id
_entity.type
_entity.pdbx_description
1 polymer ?
#
loop_
_entity_poly.entity_id
_entity_poly.type
_entity_poly.pdbx_seq_one_letter_code
_entity_poly.pdbx_strand_id
1 'polypeptide(L)'
;MIVSQANRTAGLSPGVHTSKVSTLRDLQYKKKKAIAITKKAKLRRIDLETERNQDISSCEVREGISYQSGKDMDESRLDPENITEIPPQRTSRIEASPKHDSVTDIFFDIEPTGLSRSSHITQLAAKSPGDSSRFVLPQHQITAKAAEITGLTFENGQLISNGNMLPALLTDHKILSLRMARTVASSGLCLEHLKLTFSRNGSKGIKDLFTEKCGSGVHVTKSEKIKRQVSEFLLNLKSTNCSSVEQ
;
A
#
# COMPACT_ATOMS: atom_id res chain seq x y z
N MET A 1 -47.10 1.26 14.83
CA MET A 1 -48.11 1.62 15.85
C MET A 1 -47.63 2.90 16.54
N ILE A 2 -48.43 3.97 16.55
CA ILE A 2 -48.00 5.26 17.15
C ILE A 2 -47.99 5.09 18.67
N VAL A 3 -47.02 5.68 19.38
CA VAL A 3 -46.90 5.55 20.85
C VAL A 3 -48.18 5.96 21.58
N SER A 4 -48.86 7.01 21.11
CA SER A 4 -50.15 7.44 21.67
C SER A 4 -51.31 6.50 21.34
N GLN A 5 -51.21 5.69 20.29
CA GLN A 5 -52.14 4.58 20.03
C GLN A 5 -51.80 3.38 20.92
N ALA A 6 -50.52 3.00 21.03
CA ALA A 6 -50.08 1.90 21.89
C ALA A 6 -50.49 2.10 23.35
N ASN A 7 -50.36 3.33 23.89
CA ASN A 7 -50.83 3.65 25.23
C ASN A 7 -52.34 3.46 25.36
N ARG A 8 -53.12 3.90 24.36
CA ARG A 8 -54.58 3.70 24.33
C ARG A 8 -54.96 2.22 24.26
N THR A 9 -54.25 1.42 23.47
CA THR A 9 -54.48 -0.04 23.39
C THR A 9 -54.14 -0.75 24.71
N ALA A 10 -53.19 -0.20 25.47
CA ALA A 10 -52.82 -0.67 26.81
C ALA A 10 -53.71 -0.10 27.94
N GLY A 11 -54.79 0.63 27.60
CA GLY A 11 -55.69 1.23 28.59
C GLY A 11 -55.12 2.44 29.34
N LEU A 12 -53.99 3.00 28.89
CA LEU A 12 -53.30 4.12 29.52
C LEU A 12 -53.54 5.43 28.74
N SER A 13 -53.77 6.52 29.47
CA SER A 13 -53.82 7.85 28.86
C SER A 13 -52.41 8.25 28.38
N PRO A 14 -52.24 8.69 27.11
CA PRO A 14 -50.94 9.15 26.63
C PRO A 14 -50.44 10.40 27.36
N GLY A 15 -51.34 11.21 27.93
CA GLY A 15 -51.01 12.52 28.48
C GLY A 15 -50.75 13.58 27.40
N VAL A 16 -50.79 14.86 27.81
CA VAL A 16 -50.71 16.02 26.89
C VAL A 16 -49.36 16.07 26.16
N HIS A 17 -48.27 15.83 26.90
CA HIS A 17 -46.92 15.90 26.35
C HIS A 17 -46.67 14.81 25.29
N THR A 18 -46.96 13.54 25.60
CA THR A 18 -46.82 12.41 24.66
C THR A 18 -47.69 12.59 23.42
N SER A 19 -48.91 13.12 23.60
CA SER A 19 -49.81 13.42 22.48
C SER A 19 -49.20 14.45 21.54
N LYS A 20 -48.68 15.57 22.08
CA LYS A 20 -48.04 16.64 21.32
C LYS A 20 -46.75 16.18 20.62
N VAL A 21 -45.93 15.38 21.28
CA VAL A 21 -44.71 14.81 20.68
C VAL A 21 -45.05 13.83 19.56
N SER A 22 -46.10 13.01 19.75
CA SER A 22 -46.52 12.04 18.73
C SER A 22 -47.00 12.73 17.44
N THR A 23 -47.82 13.78 17.56
CA THR A 23 -48.30 14.55 16.40
C THR A 23 -47.18 15.27 15.66
N LEU A 24 -46.20 15.84 16.39
CA LEU A 24 -45.02 16.44 15.77
C LEU A 24 -44.17 15.42 15.00
N ARG A 25 -43.95 14.22 15.56
CA ARG A 25 -43.25 13.14 14.86
C ARG A 25 -44.00 12.68 13.61
N ASP A 26 -45.33 12.60 13.66
CA ASP A 26 -46.15 12.23 12.49
C ASP A 26 -46.04 13.27 11.36
N LEU A 27 -46.06 14.56 11.71
CA LEU A 27 -45.86 15.64 10.73
C LEU A 27 -44.47 15.56 10.09
N GLN A 28 -43.43 15.31 10.88
CA GLN A 28 -42.07 15.11 10.37
C GLN A 28 -41.98 13.87 9.47
N TYR A 29 -42.62 12.77 9.85
CA TYR A 29 -42.64 11.54 9.05
C TYR A 29 -43.36 11.75 7.72
N LYS A 30 -44.53 12.41 7.71
CA LYS A 30 -45.27 12.77 6.49
C LYS A 30 -44.42 13.65 5.57
N LYS A 31 -43.73 14.66 6.11
CA LYS A 31 -42.81 15.53 5.35
C LYS A 31 -41.66 14.72 4.75
N LYS A 32 -41.00 13.87 5.53
CA LYS A 32 -39.91 12.99 5.04
C LYS A 32 -40.40 12.03 3.95
N LYS A 33 -41.58 11.42 4.12
CA LYS A 33 -42.18 10.51 3.15
C LYS A 33 -42.51 11.22 1.83
N ALA A 34 -43.10 12.41 1.90
CA ALA A 34 -43.39 13.23 0.73
C ALA A 34 -42.12 13.63 -0.04
N ILE A 35 -41.03 13.94 0.66
CA ILE A 35 -39.73 14.23 0.04
C ILE A 35 -39.15 12.96 -0.61
N ALA A 36 -39.18 11.82 0.08
CA ALA A 36 -38.56 10.57 -0.36
C ALA A 36 -39.16 10.00 -1.66
N ILE A 37 -40.43 10.30 -1.96
CA ILE A 37 -41.08 9.85 -3.20
C ILE A 37 -40.76 10.74 -4.41
N THR A 38 -40.19 11.94 -4.21
CA THR A 38 -39.85 12.86 -5.31
C THR A 38 -38.76 12.28 -6.22
N LYS A 39 -38.80 12.64 -7.50
CA LYS A 39 -37.78 12.23 -8.48
C LYS A 39 -36.36 12.62 -8.03
N LYS A 40 -36.19 13.83 -7.50
CA LYS A 40 -34.90 14.32 -6.99
C LYS A 40 -34.37 13.49 -5.83
N ALA A 41 -35.21 13.11 -4.88
CA ALA A 41 -34.79 12.27 -3.76
C ALA A 41 -34.48 10.82 -4.20
N LYS A 42 -35.23 10.29 -5.17
CA LYS A 42 -34.95 8.98 -5.76
C LYS A 42 -33.63 8.95 -6.53
N LEU A 43 -33.37 9.96 -7.37
CA LEU A 43 -32.10 10.11 -8.07
C LEU A 43 -30.93 10.22 -7.09
N ARG A 44 -31.05 11.09 -6.09
CA ARG A 44 -30.02 11.21 -5.06
C ARG A 44 -29.77 9.92 -4.28
N ARG A 45 -30.82 9.09 -4.05
CA ARG A 45 -30.64 7.76 -3.44
C ARG A 45 -29.81 6.85 -4.35
N ILE A 46 -30.09 6.84 -5.65
CA ILE A 46 -29.33 6.06 -6.62
C ILE A 46 -27.88 6.54 -6.66
N ASP A 47 -27.65 7.86 -6.71
CA ASP A 47 -26.31 8.45 -6.70
C ASP A 47 -25.53 8.04 -5.45
N LEU A 48 -26.15 8.14 -4.27
CA LEU A 48 -25.57 7.70 -2.99
C LEU A 48 -25.33 6.19 -2.94
N GLU A 49 -26.21 5.39 -3.55
CA GLU A 49 -26.04 3.94 -3.64
C GLU A 49 -24.87 3.59 -4.57
N THR A 50 -24.73 4.29 -5.69
CA THR A 50 -23.59 4.13 -6.60
C THR A 50 -22.28 4.57 -5.94
N GLU A 51 -22.27 5.71 -5.24
CA GLU A 51 -21.10 6.22 -4.50
C GLU A 51 -20.69 5.23 -3.41
N ARG A 52 -21.65 4.77 -2.58
CA ARG A 52 -21.39 3.76 -1.55
C ARG A 52 -20.89 2.44 -2.15
N ASN A 53 -21.48 1.97 -3.25
CA ASN A 53 -21.04 0.74 -3.91
C ASN A 53 -19.65 0.89 -4.54
N GLN A 54 -19.32 2.09 -5.02
CA GLN A 54 -17.98 2.42 -5.52
C GLN A 54 -16.95 2.44 -4.39
N ASP A 55 -17.29 3.02 -3.23
CA ASP A 55 -16.45 3.02 -2.02
C ASP A 55 -16.24 1.59 -1.50
N ILE A 56 -17.32 0.82 -1.34
CA ILE A 56 -17.27 -0.59 -0.92
C ILE A 56 -16.43 -1.40 -1.91
N SER A 57 -16.68 -1.25 -3.22
CA SER A 57 -15.86 -1.90 -4.24
C SER A 57 -14.40 -1.47 -4.14
N SER A 58 -14.08 -0.22 -3.84
CA SER A 58 -12.70 0.22 -3.70
C SER A 58 -12.01 -0.42 -2.47
N CYS A 59 -12.72 -0.52 -1.34
CA CYS A 59 -12.23 -1.13 -0.11
C CYS A 59 -12.09 -2.66 -0.22
N GLU A 60 -13.06 -3.36 -0.79
CA GLU A 60 -13.02 -4.81 -1.04
C GLU A 60 -11.85 -5.19 -1.95
N VAL A 61 -11.56 -4.35 -2.94
CA VAL A 61 -10.46 -4.54 -3.88
C VAL A 61 -9.10 -4.28 -3.24
N ARG A 62 -9.02 -3.32 -2.31
CA ARG A 62 -7.79 -2.95 -1.61
C ARG A 62 -7.41 -3.95 -0.51
N GLU A 63 -8.39 -4.44 0.25
CA GLU A 63 -8.16 -5.16 1.51
C GLU A 63 -8.57 -6.65 1.43
N GLY A 64 -9.09 -7.10 0.29
CA GLY A 64 -9.42 -8.50 0.01
C GLY A 64 -10.65 -9.00 0.77
N ILE A 65 -10.71 -10.31 1.00
CA ILE A 65 -11.87 -11.01 1.59
C ILE A 65 -12.30 -10.48 2.97
N SER A 66 -11.53 -9.61 3.64
CA SER A 66 -11.89 -9.04 4.93
C SER A 66 -13.11 -8.10 4.87
N TYR A 67 -13.41 -7.50 3.71
CA TYR A 67 -14.53 -6.54 3.56
C TYR A 67 -15.58 -6.95 2.54
N GLN A 68 -15.50 -8.18 2.02
CA GLN A 68 -16.49 -8.68 1.07
C GLN A 68 -17.89 -8.62 1.68
N SER A 69 -18.76 -7.81 1.08
CA SER A 69 -20.15 -7.65 1.51
C SER A 69 -20.86 -8.99 1.57
N GLY A 70 -21.48 -9.29 2.71
CA GLY A 70 -22.26 -10.52 2.92
C GLY A 70 -21.45 -11.77 3.24
N LYS A 71 -20.14 -11.65 3.53
CA LYS A 71 -19.30 -12.80 3.92
C LYS A 71 -19.75 -13.53 5.19
N ASP A 72 -20.47 -12.84 6.07
CA ASP A 72 -21.07 -13.42 7.29
C ASP A 72 -22.46 -14.04 7.06
N MET A 73 -23.00 -13.98 5.83
CA MET A 73 -24.33 -14.50 5.47
C MET A 73 -24.28 -15.83 4.71
N ASP A 74 -23.09 -16.41 4.53
CA ASP A 74 -22.90 -17.69 3.87
C ASP A 74 -23.15 -18.84 4.87
N GLU A 75 -24.43 -19.23 5.02
CA GLU A 75 -24.86 -20.35 5.87
C GLU A 75 -24.28 -21.71 5.42
N SER A 76 -23.69 -21.82 4.22
CA SER A 76 -23.09 -23.06 3.73
C SER A 76 -21.75 -23.43 4.38
N ARG A 77 -21.20 -22.53 5.21
CA ARG A 77 -19.96 -22.73 5.99
C ARG A 77 -20.18 -23.09 7.45
N LEU A 78 -21.45 -23.22 7.88
CA LEU A 78 -21.76 -23.70 9.20
C LEU A 78 -21.73 -25.23 9.20
N ASP A 79 -20.56 -25.82 9.42
CA ASP A 79 -20.48 -27.21 9.88
C ASP A 79 -21.22 -27.28 11.23
N PRO A 80 -22.35 -28.00 11.35
CA PRO A 80 -23.13 -28.06 12.59
C PRO A 80 -22.35 -28.71 13.75
N GLU A 81 -21.23 -29.38 13.45
CA GLU A 81 -20.33 -29.97 14.43
C GLU A 81 -19.24 -29.00 14.94
N ASN A 82 -19.15 -27.78 14.39
CA ASN A 82 -18.13 -26.78 14.76
C ASN A 82 -18.75 -25.46 15.27
N ILE A 83 -19.98 -25.50 15.76
CA ILE A 83 -20.54 -24.40 16.55
C ILE A 83 -19.99 -24.54 17.97
N THR A 84 -18.75 -24.09 18.19
CA THR A 84 -18.24 -23.90 19.56
C THR A 84 -19.15 -22.91 20.28
N GLU A 85 -19.87 -23.40 21.29
CA GLU A 85 -20.65 -22.58 22.21
C GLU A 85 -19.73 -21.47 22.77
N ILE A 86 -20.14 -20.21 22.60
CA ILE A 86 -19.33 -19.06 23.02
C ILE A 86 -19.13 -19.21 24.54
N PRO A 87 -17.88 -19.36 25.03
CA PRO A 87 -17.64 -19.51 26.45
C PRO A 87 -18.22 -18.30 27.18
N PRO A 88 -18.86 -18.49 28.35
CA PRO A 88 -19.37 -17.37 29.13
C PRO A 88 -18.24 -16.36 29.34
N GLN A 89 -18.55 -15.07 29.12
CA GLN A 89 -17.57 -13.98 29.22
C GLN A 89 -16.82 -14.10 30.53
N ARG A 90 -15.57 -14.54 30.46
CA ARG A 90 -14.66 -14.41 31.58
C ARG A 90 -14.47 -12.91 31.74
N THR A 91 -14.99 -12.37 32.83
CA THR A 91 -14.62 -11.04 33.31
C THR A 91 -13.17 -11.11 33.81
N SER A 92 -12.22 -11.43 32.92
CA SER A 92 -10.85 -11.01 33.12
C SER A 92 -10.89 -9.50 32.92
N ARG A 93 -10.93 -8.80 34.06
CA ARG A 93 -10.43 -7.43 34.18
C ARG A 93 -9.34 -7.24 33.13
N ILE A 94 -9.54 -6.27 32.24
CA ILE A 94 -8.60 -5.91 31.19
C ILE A 94 -7.24 -5.75 31.87
N GLU A 95 -6.41 -6.80 31.80
CA GLU A 95 -4.99 -6.63 32.00
C GLU A 95 -4.58 -5.78 30.82
N ALA A 96 -4.13 -4.56 31.13
CA ALA A 96 -3.71 -3.58 30.15
C ALA A 96 -2.91 -4.30 29.07
N SER A 97 -3.28 -4.05 27.82
CA SER A 97 -2.49 -4.40 26.64
C SER A 97 -1.00 -4.31 26.99
N PRO A 98 -0.16 -5.29 26.59
CA PRO A 98 1.27 -5.21 26.86
C PRO A 98 1.70 -3.81 26.45
N LYS A 99 2.34 -3.08 27.37
CA LYS A 99 2.88 -1.75 27.07
C LYS A 99 3.79 -1.99 25.87
N HIS A 100 3.30 -1.68 24.68
CA HIS A 100 4.10 -1.77 23.47
C HIS A 100 5.13 -0.67 23.66
N ASP A 101 6.32 -1.07 24.09
CA ASP A 101 7.47 -0.18 24.09
C ASP A 101 7.62 0.33 22.66
N SER A 102 7.29 1.62 22.47
CA SER A 102 7.27 2.38 21.22
C SER A 102 6.42 1.81 20.07
N VAL A 103 5.22 2.39 19.86
CA VAL A 103 4.55 2.34 18.56
C VAL A 103 5.43 3.09 17.56
N THR A 104 5.88 2.41 16.51
CA THR A 104 6.67 3.05 15.44
C THR A 104 5.75 3.32 14.26
N ASP A 105 5.47 4.61 14.00
CA ASP A 105 4.74 5.01 12.80
C ASP A 105 5.59 4.77 11.56
N ILE A 106 5.00 4.14 10.55
CA ILE A 106 5.64 3.89 9.26
C ILE A 106 4.80 4.57 8.19
N PHE A 107 5.40 5.52 7.48
CA PHE A 107 4.79 6.12 6.29
C PHE A 107 5.26 5.31 5.09
N PHE A 108 4.36 4.90 4.21
CA PHE A 108 4.73 4.19 3.00
C PHE A 108 4.03 4.78 1.78
N ASP A 109 4.67 4.61 0.63
CA ASP A 109 4.16 5.06 -0.66
C ASP A 109 4.51 4.04 -1.75
N ILE A 110 3.69 3.99 -2.81
CA ILE A 110 3.84 3.04 -3.92
C ILE A 110 3.74 3.74 -5.27
N GLU A 111 4.62 3.34 -6.19
CA GLU A 111 4.54 3.77 -7.59
C GLU A 111 4.06 2.60 -8.45
N PRO A 112 2.91 2.71 -9.14
CA PRO A 112 2.41 1.66 -10.02
C PRO A 112 2.65 1.94 -11.52
N THR A 113 2.58 0.90 -12.34
CA THR A 113 2.55 0.98 -13.82
C THR A 113 1.37 1.79 -14.38
N GLY A 114 0.33 2.05 -13.59
CA GLY A 114 -0.90 2.75 -13.97
C GLY A 114 -1.95 2.69 -12.87
N LEU A 115 -3.18 3.12 -13.17
CA LEU A 115 -4.31 3.12 -12.24
C LEU A 115 -5.27 1.92 -12.43
N SER A 116 -4.89 0.94 -13.26
CA SER A 116 -5.71 -0.24 -13.52
C SER A 116 -5.55 -1.26 -12.38
N ARG A 117 -6.55 -2.13 -12.21
CA ARG A 117 -6.45 -3.29 -11.30
C ARG A 117 -5.43 -4.34 -11.75
N SER A 118 -5.04 -4.30 -13.03
CA SER A 118 -3.96 -5.12 -13.60
C SER A 118 -2.59 -4.44 -13.51
N SER A 119 -2.51 -3.27 -12.87
CA SER A 119 -1.25 -2.53 -12.73
C SER A 119 -0.34 -3.20 -11.71
N HIS A 120 0.92 -3.35 -12.07
CA HIS A 120 1.98 -3.82 -11.19
C HIS A 120 2.56 -2.67 -10.38
N ILE A 121 3.05 -2.98 -9.17
CA ILE A 121 3.85 -2.06 -8.36
C ILE A 121 5.28 -2.05 -8.91
N THR A 122 5.83 -0.86 -9.17
CA THR A 122 7.17 -0.63 -9.69
C THR A 122 8.15 -0.06 -8.67
N GLN A 123 7.65 0.61 -7.63
CA GLN A 123 8.44 1.03 -6.47
C GLN A 123 7.60 0.93 -5.19
N LEU A 124 8.23 0.54 -4.09
CA LEU A 124 7.70 0.61 -2.74
C LEU A 124 8.69 1.38 -1.87
N ALA A 125 8.24 2.46 -1.24
CA ALA A 125 9.01 3.24 -0.30
C ALA A 125 8.35 3.22 1.08
N ALA A 126 9.16 3.14 2.13
CA ALA A 126 8.71 3.23 3.51
C ALA A 126 9.70 4.06 4.31
N LYS A 127 9.20 5.12 4.94
CA LYS A 127 9.90 5.94 5.93
C LYS A 127 9.68 5.32 7.30
N SER A 128 10.78 4.91 7.91
CA SER A 128 10.85 4.38 9.27
C SER A 128 12.19 4.86 9.86
N PRO A 129 12.56 4.52 11.10
CA PRO A 129 13.90 4.82 11.59
C PRO A 129 15.05 4.31 10.69
N GLY A 130 14.76 3.38 9.76
CA GLY A 130 15.74 2.81 8.84
C GLY A 130 15.41 2.94 7.35
N ASP A 131 14.59 3.92 6.94
CA ASP A 131 14.24 4.30 5.55
C ASP A 131 14.55 3.27 4.43
N SER A 132 13.51 2.79 3.75
CA SER A 132 13.67 1.84 2.66
C SER A 132 12.95 2.29 1.39
N SER A 133 13.59 2.14 0.24
CA SER A 133 12.97 2.29 -1.08
C SER A 133 13.45 1.17 -1.99
N ARG A 134 12.52 0.48 -2.65
CA ARG A 134 12.76 -0.73 -3.43
C ARG A 134 12.03 -0.64 -4.75
N PHE A 135 12.75 -0.91 -5.84
CA PHE A 135 12.17 -1.04 -7.16
C PHE A 135 11.82 -2.50 -7.45
N VAL A 136 10.71 -2.71 -8.16
CA VAL A 136 10.21 -4.02 -8.59
C VAL A 136 10.00 -3.99 -10.09
N LEU A 137 10.44 -5.04 -10.80
CA LEU A 137 10.25 -5.14 -12.24
C LEU A 137 8.82 -5.56 -12.56
N PRO A 138 8.05 -4.77 -13.32
CA PRO A 138 6.71 -5.16 -13.74
C PRO A 138 6.77 -6.18 -14.89
N GLN A 139 5.67 -6.91 -15.11
CA GLN A 139 5.53 -7.79 -16.28
C GLN A 139 4.99 -7.04 -17.52
N HIS A 140 4.49 -5.82 -17.33
CA HIS A 140 3.85 -5.01 -18.37
C HIS A 140 4.45 -3.60 -18.39
N GLN A 141 4.25 -2.90 -19.51
CA GLN A 141 4.74 -1.52 -19.65
C GLN A 141 4.06 -0.56 -18.66
N ILE A 142 4.80 0.47 -18.27
CA ILE A 142 4.28 1.61 -17.52
C ILE A 142 3.51 2.51 -18.50
N THR A 143 2.28 2.85 -18.15
CA THR A 143 1.44 3.75 -18.95
C THR A 143 2.09 5.13 -19.06
N ALA A 144 1.96 5.80 -20.21
CA ALA A 144 2.60 7.10 -20.46
C ALA A 144 2.28 8.13 -19.36
N LYS A 145 1.03 8.14 -18.87
CA LYS A 145 0.60 9.03 -17.79
C LYS A 145 1.24 8.69 -16.44
N ALA A 146 1.41 7.41 -16.12
CA ALA A 146 2.15 7.01 -14.92
C ALA A 146 3.63 7.32 -15.05
N ALA A 147 4.22 7.14 -16.23
CA ALA A 147 5.62 7.49 -16.48
C ALA A 147 5.88 8.99 -16.33
N GLU A 148 4.97 9.84 -16.79
CA GLU A 148 5.05 11.29 -16.62
C GLU A 148 5.03 11.71 -15.14
N ILE A 149 4.17 11.08 -14.33
CA ILE A 149 4.00 11.42 -12.91
C ILE A 149 5.17 10.87 -12.06
N THR A 150 5.51 9.60 -12.28
CA THR A 150 6.48 8.87 -11.43
C THR A 150 7.92 9.02 -11.92
N GLY A 151 8.11 9.49 -13.16
CA GLY A 151 9.39 9.44 -13.83
C GLY A 151 9.82 8.04 -14.25
N LEU A 152 9.02 6.99 -14.02
CA LEU A 152 9.39 5.61 -14.29
C LEU A 152 8.96 5.16 -15.69
N THR A 153 9.87 4.57 -16.45
CA THR A 153 9.60 3.91 -17.74
C THR A 153 10.06 2.46 -17.68
N PHE A 154 9.38 1.59 -18.43
CA PHE A 154 9.71 0.17 -18.51
C PHE A 154 9.90 -0.25 -19.96
N GLU A 155 11.16 -0.36 -20.39
CA GLU A 155 11.54 -0.62 -21.77
C GLU A 155 12.52 -1.80 -21.85
N ASN A 156 12.34 -2.70 -22.81
CA ASN A 156 13.22 -3.85 -23.03
C ASN A 156 13.49 -4.70 -21.76
N GLY A 157 12.46 -4.85 -20.92
CA GLY A 157 12.55 -5.59 -19.66
C GLY A 157 13.27 -4.84 -18.53
N GLN A 158 13.47 -3.53 -18.67
CA GLN A 158 14.22 -2.70 -17.72
C GLN A 158 13.38 -1.53 -17.24
N LEU A 159 13.35 -1.35 -15.92
CA LEU A 159 12.82 -0.14 -15.30
C LEU A 159 13.87 0.97 -15.42
N ILE A 160 13.43 2.20 -15.66
CA ILE A 160 14.25 3.40 -15.88
C ILE A 160 13.57 4.56 -15.15
N SER A 161 14.28 5.33 -14.30
CA SER A 161 13.70 6.44 -13.52
C SER A 161 14.30 7.77 -13.96
N ASN A 162 13.50 8.69 -14.52
CA ASN A 162 13.95 10.00 -15.02
C ASN A 162 15.17 9.88 -15.95
N GLY A 163 15.16 8.88 -16.85
CA GLY A 163 16.29 8.54 -17.73
C GLY A 163 17.44 7.78 -17.06
N ASN A 164 17.36 7.53 -15.75
CA ASN A 164 18.41 6.95 -14.93
C ASN A 164 17.89 5.73 -14.11
N MET A 165 18.28 4.52 -14.47
CA MET A 165 18.49 3.46 -13.46
C MET A 165 19.97 3.11 -13.43
N LEU A 166 20.39 2.18 -12.58
CA LEU A 166 21.80 1.92 -12.26
C LEU A 166 22.81 1.72 -13.40
N PRO A 167 22.43 1.56 -14.68
CA PRO A 167 23.37 1.83 -15.74
C PRO A 167 23.78 3.29 -15.84
N ALA A 168 22.93 4.31 -15.71
CA ALA A 168 23.25 5.66 -16.19
C ALA A 168 24.57 6.19 -15.63
N LEU A 169 24.72 6.42 -14.33
CA LEU A 169 25.95 7.01 -13.80
C LEU A 169 27.21 6.14 -14.08
N LEU A 170 27.13 4.81 -13.93
CA LEU A 170 28.26 3.90 -14.20
C LEU A 170 28.52 3.68 -15.70
N THR A 171 27.52 3.86 -16.56
CA THR A 171 27.59 3.66 -18.02
C THR A 171 27.96 4.97 -18.71
N ASP A 172 27.49 6.10 -18.21
CA ASP A 172 27.83 7.47 -18.61
C ASP A 172 29.29 7.76 -18.33
N HIS A 173 29.79 7.35 -17.15
CA HIS A 173 31.23 7.38 -16.84
C HIS A 173 32.03 6.25 -17.51
N LYS A 174 31.40 5.42 -18.36
CA LYS A 174 32.02 4.30 -19.10
C LYS A 174 32.73 3.27 -18.20
N ILE A 175 32.27 3.12 -16.98
CA ILE A 175 32.78 2.16 -15.99
C ILE A 175 32.22 0.77 -16.29
N LEU A 176 30.92 0.71 -16.58
CA LEU A 176 30.22 -0.51 -17.00
C LEU A 176 29.74 -0.38 -18.43
N SER A 177 29.79 -1.47 -19.19
CA SER A 177 29.04 -1.55 -20.42
C SER A 177 27.55 -1.70 -20.10
N LEU A 178 26.69 -1.30 -21.05
CA LEU A 178 25.24 -1.46 -20.92
C LEU A 178 24.86 -2.91 -20.58
N ARG A 179 25.54 -3.90 -21.19
CA ARG A 179 25.31 -5.32 -20.90
C ARG A 179 25.67 -5.69 -19.46
N MET A 180 26.75 -5.14 -18.91
CA MET A 180 27.17 -5.44 -17.53
C MET A 180 26.27 -4.76 -16.51
N ALA A 181 25.83 -3.53 -16.77
CA ALA A 181 24.89 -2.83 -15.92
C ALA A 181 23.53 -3.56 -15.85
N ARG A 182 23.10 -4.17 -16.97
CA ARG A 182 21.93 -5.08 -17.00
C ARG A 182 22.11 -6.29 -16.09
N THR A 183 23.28 -6.92 -16.10
CA THR A 183 23.59 -8.05 -15.21
C THR A 183 23.51 -7.65 -13.74
N VAL A 184 24.10 -6.52 -13.36
CA VAL A 184 24.03 -5.98 -11.98
C VAL A 184 22.58 -5.74 -11.55
N ALA A 185 21.78 -5.07 -12.40
CA ALA A 185 20.38 -4.77 -12.11
C ALA A 185 19.52 -6.04 -12.02
N SER A 186 19.78 -7.03 -12.89
CA SER A 186 19.07 -8.33 -12.87
C SER A 186 19.33 -9.13 -11.59
N SER A 187 20.48 -8.89 -10.94
CA SER A 187 20.80 -9.47 -9.63
C SER A 187 20.15 -8.71 -8.46
N GLY A 188 19.28 -7.73 -8.72
CA GLY A 188 18.60 -6.92 -7.70
C GLY A 188 19.51 -5.89 -7.02
N LEU A 189 20.72 -5.68 -7.54
CA LEU A 189 21.67 -4.71 -6.99
C LEU A 189 21.38 -3.30 -7.47
N CYS A 190 21.49 -2.34 -6.56
CA CYS A 190 21.35 -0.91 -6.84
C CYS A 190 22.56 -0.12 -6.29
N LEU A 191 22.65 1.17 -6.59
CA LEU A 191 23.82 2.01 -6.30
C LEU A 191 23.98 2.16 -4.80
N GLU A 192 22.87 2.23 -4.07
CA GLU A 192 22.87 2.25 -2.61
C GLU A 192 23.40 0.93 -2.03
N HIS A 193 23.09 -0.22 -2.64
CA HIS A 193 23.73 -1.49 -2.25
C HIS A 193 25.25 -1.44 -2.46
N LEU A 194 25.72 -0.90 -3.59
CA LEU A 194 27.14 -0.77 -3.89
C LEU A 194 27.83 0.21 -2.93
N LYS A 195 27.24 1.38 -2.68
CA LYS A 195 27.74 2.37 -1.71
C LYS A 195 27.78 1.80 -0.29
N LEU A 196 26.76 1.06 0.12
CA LEU A 196 26.68 0.45 1.46
C LEU A 196 27.73 -0.64 1.63
N THR A 197 27.84 -1.57 0.67
CA THR A 197 28.84 -2.64 0.71
C THR A 197 30.27 -2.10 0.66
N PHE A 198 30.52 -1.08 -0.18
CA PHE A 198 31.79 -0.37 -0.22
C PHE A 198 32.07 0.41 1.08
N SER A 199 31.05 0.96 1.73
CA SER A 199 31.23 1.64 3.02
C SER A 199 31.54 0.70 4.16
N ARG A 200 31.02 -0.54 4.11
CA ARG A 200 31.30 -1.55 5.13
C ARG A 200 32.69 -2.16 4.97
N ASN A 201 33.03 -2.64 3.77
CA ASN A 201 34.23 -3.45 3.53
C ASN A 201 35.11 -2.94 2.37
N GLY A 202 34.94 -1.69 1.94
CA GLY A 202 35.71 -1.11 0.83
C GLY A 202 35.61 -1.93 -0.46
N SER A 203 36.71 -1.97 -1.21
CA SER A 203 36.81 -2.74 -2.45
C SER A 203 36.62 -4.25 -2.25
N LYS A 204 36.94 -4.77 -1.05
CA LYS A 204 36.71 -6.18 -0.71
C LYS A 204 35.22 -6.50 -0.69
N GLY A 205 34.39 -5.61 -0.14
CA GLY A 205 32.93 -5.76 -0.14
C GLY A 205 32.33 -5.86 -1.54
N ILE A 206 32.80 -5.04 -2.48
CA ILE A 206 32.37 -5.10 -3.89
C ILE A 206 32.82 -6.40 -4.56
N LYS A 207 34.05 -6.84 -4.28
CA LYS A 207 34.56 -8.11 -4.80
C LYS A 207 33.73 -9.28 -4.30
N ASP A 208 33.46 -9.34 -3.00
CA ASP A 208 32.69 -10.41 -2.37
C ASP A 208 31.25 -10.42 -2.93
N LEU A 209 30.60 -9.25 -3.03
CA LEU A 209 29.25 -9.11 -3.60
C LEU A 209 29.18 -9.60 -5.06
N PHE A 210 30.11 -9.19 -5.91
CA PHE A 210 30.06 -9.54 -7.34
C PHE A 210 30.45 -11.01 -7.61
N THR A 211 31.15 -11.63 -6.67
CA THR A 211 31.66 -13.00 -6.80
C THR A 211 30.98 -14.01 -5.90
N GLU A 212 29.97 -13.59 -5.12
CA GLU A 212 29.14 -14.49 -4.31
C GLU A 212 28.61 -15.64 -5.18
N LYS A 213 28.59 -16.86 -4.64
CA LYS A 213 28.13 -18.02 -5.40
C LYS A 213 26.61 -17.93 -5.58
N CYS A 214 26.16 -17.94 -6.83
CA CYS A 214 24.76 -18.00 -7.19
C CYS A 214 24.56 -19.20 -8.12
N GLY A 215 24.08 -20.33 -7.58
CA GLY A 215 24.00 -21.60 -8.29
C GLY A 215 25.37 -22.10 -8.75
N SER A 216 25.51 -22.37 -10.05
CA SER A 216 26.77 -22.81 -10.69
C SER A 216 27.72 -21.67 -11.07
N GLY A 217 27.30 -20.41 -10.88
CA GLY A 217 28.00 -19.22 -11.32
C GLY A 217 28.41 -18.28 -10.19
N VAL A 218 28.87 -17.09 -10.59
CA VAL A 218 29.08 -15.96 -9.69
C VAL A 218 27.91 -14.97 -9.81
N HIS A 219 27.64 -14.24 -8.74
CA HIS A 219 26.47 -13.37 -8.59
C HIS A 219 26.40 -12.25 -9.64
N VAL A 220 27.54 -11.69 -10.08
CA VAL A 220 27.60 -10.67 -11.13
C VAL A 220 28.73 -10.93 -12.13
N THR A 221 30.00 -10.92 -11.69
CA THR A 221 31.14 -11.02 -12.61
C THR A 221 32.43 -11.44 -11.91
N LYS A 222 33.26 -12.20 -12.64
CA LYS A 222 34.62 -12.56 -12.21
C LYS A 222 35.66 -11.48 -12.56
N SER A 223 35.34 -10.56 -13.46
CA SER A 223 36.29 -9.59 -14.02
C SER A 223 36.86 -8.65 -12.96
N GLU A 224 38.16 -8.74 -12.70
CA GLU A 224 38.87 -7.85 -11.78
C GLU A 224 38.89 -6.39 -12.27
N LYS A 225 38.93 -6.18 -13.59
CA LYS A 225 38.86 -4.83 -14.18
C LYS A 225 37.58 -4.12 -13.76
N ILE A 226 36.44 -4.79 -13.89
CA ILE A 226 35.13 -4.21 -13.56
C ILE A 226 35.02 -3.91 -12.07
N LYS A 227 35.42 -4.86 -11.21
CA LYS A 227 35.41 -4.68 -9.75
C LYS A 227 36.25 -3.47 -9.31
N ARG A 228 37.43 -3.30 -9.92
CA ARG A 228 38.32 -2.16 -9.65
C ARG A 228 37.67 -0.83 -10.08
N GLN A 229 37.18 -0.76 -11.32
CA GLN A 229 36.58 0.47 -11.85
C GLN A 229 35.36 0.92 -11.03
N VAL A 230 34.52 -0.01 -10.59
CA VAL A 230 33.37 0.30 -9.71
C VAL A 230 33.85 0.80 -8.34
N SER A 231 34.88 0.19 -7.77
CA SER A 231 35.42 0.59 -6.46
C SER A 231 36.06 1.98 -6.50
N GLU A 232 36.84 2.29 -7.54
CA GLU A 232 37.45 3.62 -7.76
C GLU A 232 36.38 4.71 -7.91
N PHE A 233 35.31 4.41 -8.65
CA PHE A 233 34.20 5.33 -8.81
C PHE A 233 33.48 5.63 -7.48
N LEU A 234 33.21 4.60 -6.67
CA LEU A 234 32.59 4.76 -5.35
C LEU A 234 33.51 5.51 -4.37
N LEU A 235 34.83 5.35 -4.50
CA LEU A 235 35.81 6.12 -3.73
C LEU A 235 35.74 7.61 -4.09
N ASN A 236 35.73 7.94 -5.39
CA ASN A 236 35.66 9.33 -5.85
C ASN A 236 34.36 10.02 -5.43
N LEU A 237 33.23 9.29 -5.44
CA LEU A 237 31.95 9.77 -4.92
C LEU A 237 31.99 10.12 -3.43
N LYS A 238 32.75 9.38 -2.62
CA LYS A 238 32.92 9.69 -1.19
C LYS A 238 33.74 10.97 -1.00
N SER A 239 34.81 11.12 -1.77
CA SER A 239 35.68 12.30 -1.69
C SER A 239 34.94 13.59 -2.06
N THR A 240 34.03 13.57 -3.03
CA THR A 240 33.25 14.76 -3.43
C THR A 240 32.20 15.17 -2.41
N ASN A 241 31.61 14.22 -1.66
CA ASN A 241 30.59 14.54 -0.65
C ASN A 241 31.20 15.09 0.66
N CYS A 242 32.52 14.96 0.86
CA CYS A 242 33.19 15.52 2.02
C CYS A 242 33.55 17.01 1.85
N SER A 243 33.54 17.53 0.62
CA SER A 243 33.95 18.91 0.31
C SER A 243 32.84 19.95 0.46
N SER A 244 31.62 19.53 0.83
CA SER A 244 30.44 20.43 0.95
C SER A 244 30.00 20.69 2.39
N VAL A 245 30.83 20.36 3.38
CA VAL A 245 30.51 20.54 4.82
C VAL A 245 31.39 21.62 5.49
N GLU A 246 32.25 22.33 4.75
CA GLU A 246 33.12 23.39 5.30
C GLU A 246 33.02 24.74 4.56
N GLN A 247 31.82 25.21 4.23
CA GLN A 247 31.59 26.64 3.95
C GLN A 247 30.34 27.14 4.67
#